data_AF-A0A1F4DJ03-F1
#
_entry.id   AF-A0A1F4DJ03-F1
#
_cell.length_a   1.000
_cell.length_b   1.000
_cell.length_c   1.000
_cell.angle_alpha   90.00
_cell.angle_beta   90.00
_cell.angle_gamma   90.00
#
_symmetry.space_group_name_H-M   'P 1'
#
loop_
_entity.id
_entity.type
_entity.pdbx_description
1 polymer ?
#
loop_
_entity_poly.entity_id
_entity_poly.type
_entity_poly.pdbx_seq_one_letter_code
_entity_poly.pdbx_strand_id
1 'polypeptide(L)' 'MELTRQQVREMVAAINLEIPEADLENVRLRLTTLLTSMEEIERELGAAMDQTEPVPPVYPHDEF' A
#
# COMPACT_ATOMS: atom_id res chain seq x y z
N MET A 1 3.79 7.54 8.48
CA MET A 1 2.61 8.34 8.03
C MET A 1 1.54 8.42 9.13
N GLU A 2 0.69 9.46 9.19
CA GLU A 2 -0.47 9.49 10.11
C GLU A 2 -1.79 9.68 9.33
N LEU A 3 -2.75 8.76 9.51
CA LEU A 3 -4.05 8.82 8.85
C LEU A 3 -5.12 9.42 9.77
N THR A 4 -5.97 10.26 9.18
CA THR A 4 -7.20 10.77 9.79
C THR A 4 -8.36 9.78 9.62
N ARG A 5 -9.38 9.87 10.48
CA ARG A 5 -10.62 9.08 10.35
C ARG A 5 -11.33 9.29 9.01
N GLN A 6 -11.31 10.52 8.50
CA GLN A 6 -11.95 10.87 7.24
C GLN A 6 -11.27 10.16 6.06
N GLN A 7 -9.94 10.13 6.02
CA GLN A 7 -9.20 9.40 5.00
C GLN A 7 -9.50 7.89 5.06
N VAL A 8 -9.63 7.32 6.25
CA VAL A 8 -10.04 5.92 6.39
C VAL A 8 -11.43 5.70 5.79
N ARG A 9 -12.42 6.56 6.08
CA ARG A 9 -13.76 6.46 5.48
C ARG A 9 -13.74 6.51 3.96
N GLU A 10 -12.96 7.42 3.40
CA GLU A 10 -12.81 7.56 1.94
C GLU A 10 -12.16 6.31 1.32
N MET A 11 -11.14 5.75 1.96
CA MET A 11 -10.50 4.51 1.50
C MET A 11 -11.45 3.31 1.51
N VAL A 12 -12.25 3.14 2.56
CA VAL A 12 -13.21 2.03 2.58
C VAL A 12 -14.36 2.22 1.60
N ALA A 13 -14.83 3.45 1.41
CA ALA A 13 -15.82 3.76 0.39
C ALA A 13 -15.31 3.44 -1.02
N ALA A 14 -14.02 3.71 -1.30
CA ALA A 14 -13.41 3.43 -2.60
C ALA A 14 -13.41 1.94 -2.98
N ILE A 15 -13.43 1.04 -1.98
CA ILE A 15 -13.49 -0.41 -2.18
C ILE A 15 -14.87 -1.00 -1.85
N ASN A 16 -15.89 -0.16 -1.65
CA ASN A 16 -17.25 -0.55 -1.26
C ASN A 16 -17.30 -1.44 -0.01
N LEU A 17 -16.45 -1.16 0.98
CA LEU A 17 -16.44 -1.86 2.26
C LEU A 17 -17.17 -1.03 3.32
N GLU A 18 -18.09 -1.67 4.05
CA GLU A 18 -18.75 -1.07 5.21
C GLU A 18 -18.00 -1.46 6.49
N ILE A 19 -17.62 -0.45 7.29
CA ILE A 19 -17.00 -0.65 8.60
C ILE A 19 -17.90 0.01 9.65
N PRO A 20 -18.25 -0.68 10.74
CA PRO A 20 -18.94 -0.05 11.85
C PRO A 20 -18.15 1.14 12.40
N GLU A 21 -18.83 2.25 12.67
CA GLU A 21 -18.16 3.48 13.15
C GLU A 21 -17.36 3.24 14.45
N ALA A 22 -17.79 2.29 15.28
CA ALA A 22 -17.08 1.89 16.49
C ALA A 22 -15.68 1.28 16.22
N ASP A 23 -15.50 0.65 15.05
CA ASP A 23 -14.26 -0.01 14.66
C ASP A 23 -13.32 0.90 13.86
N LEU A 24 -13.81 2.07 13.42
CA LEU A 24 -13.10 2.98 12.53
C LEU A 24 -11.75 3.45 13.10
N GLU A 25 -11.69 3.70 14.41
CA GLU A 25 -10.46 4.08 15.09
C GLU A 25 -9.44 2.93 15.13
N ASN A 26 -9.91 1.70 15.33
CA ASN A 26 -9.05 0.53 15.35
C ASN A 26 -8.42 0.30 13.96
N VAL A 27 -9.24 0.43 12.91
CA VAL A 27 -8.79 0.33 11.52
C VAL A 27 -7.81 1.44 11.18
N ARG A 28 -8.08 2.68 11.61
CA ARG A 28 -7.16 3.81 11.44
C ARG A 28 -5.79 3.51 12.04
N LEU A 29 -5.75 3.02 13.27
CA LEU A 29 -4.48 2.72 13.96
C LEU A 29 -3.70 1.61 13.22
N ARG A 30 -4.37 0.49 12.90
CA ARG A 30 -3.73 -0.63 12.21
C ARG A 30 -3.19 -0.25 10.83
N LEU A 31 -3.99 0.48 10.05
CA LEU A 31 -3.58 0.93 8.72
C LEU A 31 -2.42 1.92 8.79
N THR A 32 -2.44 2.83 9.77
CA THR A 32 -1.34 3.76 10.02
C THR A 32 -0.03 3.03 10.32
N THR A 33 -0.08 2.02 11.19
CA THR A 33 1.09 1.18 11.50
C THR A 33 1.58 0.44 10.27
N LEU A 34 0.69 -0.22 9.53
CA LEU A 34 1.04 -0.97 8.33
C LEU A 34 1.75 -0.09 7.29
N LEU A 35 1.18 1.06 6.96
CA LEU A 35 1.73 1.95 5.95
C LEU A 35 3.06 2.58 6.39
N THR A 36 3.23 2.81 7.69
CA THR A 36 4.52 3.27 8.23
C THR A 36 5.59 2.19 8.10
N SER A 37 5.27 0.93 8.39
CA SER A 37 6.21 -0.18 8.17
C SER A 37 6.55 -0.39 6.70
N MET A 38 5.58 -0.20 5.78
CA MET A 38 5.85 -0.25 4.34
C MET A 38 6.81 0.86 3.90
N GLU A 39 6.63 2.08 4.42
CA GLU A 39 7.52 3.22 4.17
C GLU A 39 8.95 2.96 4.67
N GLU A 40 9.10 2.32 5.84
CA GLU A 40 10.40 1.92 6.37
C GLU A 40 11.08 0.87 5.47
N ILE A 41 10.34 -0.16 5.07
CA ILE A 41 10.85 -1.20 4.16
C ILE A 41 11.28 -0.59 2.82
N GLU A 42 10.47 0.28 2.23
CA GLU A 42 10.81 0.96 0.97
C GLU A 42 12.07 1.81 1.13
N ARG A 43 12.21 2.54 2.24
CA ARG A 43 13.40 3.34 2.53
C ARG A 43 14.66 2.49 2.65
N GLU A 44 14.55 1.32 3.28
CA GLU A 44 15.68 0.40 3.45
C GLU A 44 16.05 -0.32 2.14
N LEU A 45 15.04 -0.74 1.36
CA LEU A 45 15.23 -1.50 0.13
C LEU A 45 15.50 -0.63 -1.09
N GLY A 46 15.06 0.62 -1.12
CA GLY A 46 15.14 1.49 -2.30
C GLY A 46 16.57 1.61 -2.83
N ALA A 47 17.54 1.85 -1.94
CA ALA A 47 18.95 1.93 -2.33
C ALA A 47 19.52 0.60 -2.85
N ALA A 48 18.97 -0.54 -2.43
CA ALA A 48 19.37 -1.85 -2.94
C ALA A 48 18.71 -2.14 -4.30
N MET A 49 17.47 -1.70 -4.50
CA MET A 49 16.74 -1.85 -5.77
C MET A 49 17.36 -1.00 -6.89
N ASP A 50 17.87 0.19 -6.57
CA ASP A 50 18.59 1.06 -7.52
C ASP A 50 19.86 0.41 -8.11
N GLN A 51 20.39 -0.63 -7.46
CA GLN A 51 21.58 -1.36 -7.90
C GLN A 51 21.25 -2.57 -8.79
N THR A 52 19.98 -2.91 -8.96
CA THR A 52 19.54 -4.06 -9.76
C THR A 52 19.14 -3.63 -11.16
N GLU A 53 19.60 -4.35 -12.19
CA GLU A 53 19.14 -4.11 -13.56
C GLU A 53 17.64 -4.44 -13.68
N PRO A 54 16.84 -3.55 -14.31
CA PRO A 54 15.42 -3.80 -14.49
C PRO A 54 15.22 -5.03 -15.36
N VAL A 55 14.28 -5.89 -14.97
CA VAL A 55 13.93 -7.07 -15.76
C VAL A 55 13.44 -6.60 -17.13
N PRO A 56 14.05 -7.05 -18.24
CA PRO A 56 13.62 -6.65 -19.56
C PRO A 56 12.17 -7.11 -19.80
N PRO A 57 11.37 -6.31 -20.53
CA PRO A 57 10.00 -6.69 -20.83
C PRO A 57 9.99 -8.02 -21.60
N VAL A 58 9.27 -9.00 -21.05
CA VAL A 58 9.02 -10.26 -21.74
C VAL A 58 7.93 -9.99 -22.77
N TYR A 59 8.31 -9.81 -24.02
CA TYR A 59 7.34 -9.79 -25.11
C TYR A 59 6.78 -11.21 -25.27
N PRO A 60 5.46 -11.41 -25.31
CA PRO A 60 4.90 -12.69 -25.72
C PRO A 60 5.42 -13.00 -27.13
N HIS A 61 6.03 -14.15 -27.31
CA HIS A 61 6.30 -14.66 -28.64
C HIS A 61 4.96 -15.14 -29.21
N ASP A 62 4.40 -14.41 -30.17
CA ASP A 62 3.32 -14.94 -30.99
C ASP A 62 3.85 -16.16 -31.73
N GLU A 63 3.35 -17.36 -31.38
CA GLU A 63 3.53 -18.57 -32.18
C GLU A 63 2.68 -18.41 -33.45
N PHE A 64 3.31 -17.93 -34.52
CA PHE A 64 2.74 -17.95 -35.87
C PHE A 64 2.65 -19.37 -36.44
#